data_AF-A0A0G0D0D7-F1
#
_entry.id   AF-A0A0G0D0D7-F1
#
_cell.length_a   1.000
_cell.length_b   1.000
_cell.length_c   1.000
_cell.angle_alpha   90.00
_cell.angle_beta   90.00
_cell.angle_gamma   90.00
#
_symmetry.space_group_name_H-M   'P 1'
#
loop_
_entity.id
_entity.type
_entity.pdbx_description
1 polymer ?
#
loop_
_entity_poly.entity_id
_entity_poly.type
_entity_poly.pdbx_seq_one_letter_code
_entity_poly.pdbx_strand_id
1 'polypeptide(L)' 'MINKAIIPVAGLGTRFLPATIAQPKEMLPLVDKPAIQFVVEEARASGIEDIILITGKD' A
#
# COMPACT_ATOMS: atom_id res chain seq x y z
N MET A 1 7.20 -2.94 -22.83
CA MET A 1 6.74 -3.60 -21.59
C MET A 1 6.87 -2.61 -20.44
N ILE A 2 5.90 -2.59 -19.54
CA ILE A 2 5.99 -1.82 -18.29
C ILE A 2 6.44 -2.81 -17.21
N ASN A 3 7.56 -2.51 -16.55
CA ASN A 3 8.16 -3.40 -15.54
C ASN A 3 8.22 -2.81 -14.14
N LYS A 4 7.94 -1.50 -13.98
CA LYS A 4 7.97 -0.81 -12.68
C LYS A 4 6.62 -0.21 -12.32
N ALA A 5 6.23 -0.34 -11.07
CA ALA A 5 5.12 0.37 -10.44
C ALA A 5 5.61 1.22 -9.28
N ILE A 6 5.03 2.40 -9.13
CA ILE A 6 5.21 3.26 -7.98
C ILE A 6 3.88 3.34 -7.24
N ILE A 7 3.87 2.99 -5.95
CA ILE A 7 2.68 3.03 -5.09
C ILE A 7 2.94 4.03 -3.97
N PRO A 8 2.32 5.22 -4.01
CA PRO A 8 2.42 6.20 -2.93
C PRO A 8 1.64 5.74 -1.70
N VAL A 9 2.34 5.57 -0.57
CA VAL A 9 1.78 5.13 0.73
C VAL A 9 2.16 6.09 1.86
N ALA A 10 2.45 7.35 1.53
CA ALA A 10 2.89 8.39 2.48
C ALA A 10 1.76 9.22 3.11
N GLY A 11 0.50 8.80 2.97
CA GLY A 11 -0.65 9.57 3.41
C GLY A 11 -0.95 9.42 4.91
N LEU A 12 -1.32 10.52 5.58
CA LEU A 12 -1.59 10.56 7.03
C LEU A 12 -2.86 9.80 7.50
N GLY A 13 -3.65 9.23 6.59
CA GLY A 13 -4.81 8.42 6.95
C GLY A 13 -5.95 9.13 7.72
N THR A 14 -6.00 10.47 7.77
CA THR A 14 -6.88 11.23 8.69
C THR A 14 -8.38 10.89 8.64
N ARG A 15 -8.90 10.39 7.51
CA ARG A 15 -10.30 9.92 7.38
C ARG A 15 -10.57 8.56 8.02
N PHE A 16 -9.53 7.83 8.40
CA PHE A 16 -9.59 6.51 9.01
C PHE A 16 -9.15 6.55 10.48
N LEU A 17 -9.09 7.74 11.07
CA LEU A 17 -8.89 7.88 12.51
C LEU A 17 -10.07 7.24 13.27
N PRO A 18 -9.81 6.58 14.43
CA PRO A 18 -8.50 6.45 15.09
C PRO A 18 -7.65 5.28 14.60
N ALA A 19 -8.13 4.47 13.65
CA ALA A 19 -7.46 3.24 13.22
C ALA A 19 -6.06 3.48 12.61
N THR A 20 -5.82 4.67 12.07
CA THR A 20 -4.54 5.03 11.43
C THR A 20 -3.58 5.82 12.30
N ILE A 21 -3.83 5.90 13.62
CA ILE A 21 -2.90 6.55 14.55
C ILE A 21 -1.66 5.68 14.75
N ALA A 22 -1.84 4.37 14.87
CA ALA A 22 -0.77 3.43 15.20
C ALA A 22 -0.16 2.73 13.97
N GLN A 23 -0.88 2.71 12.85
CA GLN A 23 -0.44 2.04 11.62
C GLN A 23 -0.92 2.82 10.38
N PRO A 24 -0.17 2.80 9.27
CA PRO A 24 -0.62 3.38 8.00
C PRO A 24 -1.94 2.75 7.55
N LYS A 25 -2.77 3.53 6.83
CA LYS A 25 -4.07 3.03 6.35
C LYS A 25 -3.93 1.83 5.40
N GLU A 26 -2.84 1.78 4.65
CA GLU A 26 -2.52 0.72 3.69
C GLU A 26 -2.20 -0.62 4.39
N MET A 27 -1.83 -0.57 5.67
CA MET A 27 -1.59 -1.75 6.51
C MET A 27 -2.85 -2.25 7.22
N LEU A 28 -3.96 -1.52 7.16
CA LEU A 28 -5.22 -1.97 7.76
C LEU A 28 -5.68 -3.28 7.11
N PRO A 29 -6.07 -4.28 7.90
CA PRO A 29 -6.46 -5.59 7.37
C PRO A 29 -7.80 -5.48 6.63
N LEU A 30 -7.85 -6.07 5.45
CA LEU A 30 -9.09 -6.46 4.79
C LEU A 30 -9.24 -7.97 4.99
N VAL A 31 -10.14 -8.33 5.91
CA VAL A 31 -10.32 -9.71 6.38
C VAL A 31 -9.05 -10.24 7.04
N ASP A 32 -8.16 -10.88 6.28
CA ASP A 32 -7.00 -11.63 6.76
C ASP A 32 -5.66 -11.06 6.27
N LYS A 33 -5.66 -10.13 5.31
CA LYS A 33 -4.44 -9.53 4.77
C LYS A 33 -4.50 -8.00 4.66
N PRO A 34 -3.35 -7.31 4.75
CA PRO A 34 -3.30 -5.85 4.62
C PRO A 34 -3.83 -5.37 3.26
N ALA A 35 -4.49 -4.22 3.24
CA ALA A 35 -5.01 -3.63 2.00
C ALA A 35 -3.95 -3.47 0.90
N ILE A 36 -2.71 -3.09 1.27
CA ILE A 36 -1.58 -2.95 0.33
C ILE A 36 -1.23 -4.25 -0.39
N GLN A 37 -1.46 -5.40 0.25
CA GLN A 37 -1.11 -6.69 -0.33
C GLN A 37 -1.91 -6.97 -1.61
N PHE A 38 -3.19 -6.59 -1.65
CA PHE A 38 -4.01 -6.73 -2.85
C PHE A 38 -3.44 -5.93 -4.03
N VAL A 39 -2.98 -4.70 -3.76
CA VAL A 39 -2.40 -3.83 -4.80
C VAL A 39 -1.09 -4.41 -5.33
N VAL A 40 -0.25 -4.95 -4.45
CA VAL A 40 1.02 -5.61 -4.83
C VAL A 40 0.76 -6.87 -5.65
N GLU A 41 -0.22 -7.69 -5.25
CA GLU A 41 -0.63 -8.90 -5.98
C GLU A 41 -1.17 -8.55 -7.37
N GLU A 42 -1.97 -7.50 -7.51
CA GLU A 42 -2.49 -7.01 -8.80
C GLU A 42 -1.35 -6.52 -9.72
N ALA A 43 -0.42 -5.73 -9.18
CA ALA A 43 0.75 -5.26 -9.92
C ALA A 43 1.60 -6.44 -10.42
N ARG A 44 1.81 -7.44 -9.55
CA ARG A 44 2.57 -8.65 -9.92
C ARG A 44 1.85 -9.46 -11.00
N ALA A 45 0.53 -9.64 -10.89
CA ALA A 45 -0.30 -10.30 -11.89
C ALA A 45 -0.29 -9.58 -13.24
N SER A 46 -0.06 -8.26 -13.24
CA SER A 46 0.09 -7.44 -14.44
C SER A 46 1.48 -7.51 -15.08
N GLY A 47 2.39 -8.34 -14.56
CA GLY A 47 3.74 -8.51 -15.08
C GLY A 47 4.74 -7.46 -14.61
N ILE A 48 4.42 -6.71 -13.56
CA ILE A 48 5.34 -5.74 -12.95
C ILE A 48 6.28 -6.49 -12.01
N GLU A 49 7.58 -6.24 -12.15
CA GLU A 49 8.64 -6.87 -11.36
C GLU A 49 9.14 -5.94 -10.26
N ASP A 50 9.36 -4.67 -10.60
CA ASP A 50 9.85 -3.65 -9.67
C ASP A 50 8.68 -2.88 -9.07
N ILE A 51 8.33 -3.18 -7.82
CA ILE A 51 7.28 -2.45 -7.09
C ILE A 51 7.95 -1.55 -6.05
N ILE A 52 7.78 -0.23 -6.22
CA ILE A 52 8.41 0.80 -5.40
C ILE A 52 7.34 1.46 -4.54
N LEU A 53 7.46 1.32 -3.22
CA LEU A 53 6.58 1.98 -2.27
C LEU A 53 7.18 3.33 -1.87
N ILE A 54 6.42 4.41 -2.01
CA ILE A 54 6.84 5.72 -1.50
C ILE A 54 6.21 5.91 -0.12
N THR A 55 7.01 5.74 0.92
CA THR A 55 6.59 5.88 2.32
C THR A 55 6.75 7.33 2.81
N GLY A 56 6.00 7.70 3.85
CA GLY A 56 6.19 8.94 4.58
C GLY A 56 7.40 8.87 5.51
N LYS A 57 7.77 9.99 6.12
CA LYS A 57 8.65 9.99 7.30
C LYS A 57 7.83 9.61 8.52
N ASP A 58 8.45 8.88 9.43
CA ASP A 58 7.99 8.68 10.81
C ASP A 58 7.57 10.03 11.45
#